data_AF-A0A0B6YVB5-F1
#
_entry.id   AF-A0A0B6YVB5-F1
#
_cell.length_a   1.000
_cell.length_b   1.000
_cell.length_c   1.000
_cell.angle_alpha   90.00
_cell.angle_beta   90.00
_cell.angle_gamma   90.00
#
_symmetry.space_group_name_H-M   'P 1'
#
loop_
_entity.id
_entity.type
_entity.pdbx_description
1 polymer ?
#
loop_
_entity_poly.entity_id
_entity_poly.type
_entity_poly.pdbx_seq_one_letter_code
_entity_poly.pdbx_strand_id
1 'polypeptide(L)'
;MDTTFPSESLIVQDWLHTPEGTDVLRTITVNNGSRLRSYGLLERPNLPPGCLLEDVHYKMIVVGKCSVGKTSTIAHLCGRPIPDIHSETAGIQTNKMYWPVKITHLNKRVLMNLTFWDTGEISGKKFDHILPACKAGLDGILYLFSFIDKSSWEELPHLIARFTDPGDKLAKIVIGTKFDQYAHSEVSQRELRSFESRWQTPVLKISNVPNSDDGNNLNDIIPIMNCICEHLWQRDVFKEERK
;
A
#
# COMPACT_ATOMS: atom_id res chain seq x y z
N MET A 1 30.90 -12.99 3.36
CA MET A 1 30.09 -13.07 4.59
C MET A 1 28.66 -12.99 4.15
N ASP A 2 28.03 -14.15 4.16
CA ASP A 2 26.67 -14.40 3.69
C ASP A 2 25.66 -13.61 4.53
N THR A 3 24.75 -12.92 3.86
CA THR A 3 23.48 -12.50 4.45
C THR A 3 22.37 -12.97 3.52
N THR A 4 22.18 -14.29 3.47
CA THR A 4 20.90 -14.90 3.12
C THR A 4 19.91 -14.47 4.18
N PHE A 5 19.06 -13.48 3.86
CA PHE A 5 17.88 -13.21 4.67
C PHE A 5 17.05 -14.49 4.78
N PRO A 6 16.44 -14.78 5.94
CA PRO A 6 15.55 -15.92 6.01
C PRO A 6 14.39 -15.66 5.07
N SER A 7 14.06 -16.69 4.29
CA SER A 7 12.85 -16.83 3.47
C SER A 7 11.56 -16.90 4.32
N GLU A 8 11.56 -16.30 5.51
CA GLU A 8 10.46 -16.33 6.47
C GLU A 8 9.81 -14.95 6.56
N SER A 9 8.48 -14.95 6.47
CA SER A 9 7.69 -13.72 6.53
C SER A 9 7.80 -13.05 7.91
N LEU A 10 8.02 -11.74 7.92
CA LEU A 10 8.17 -10.95 9.15
C LEU A 10 6.85 -10.73 9.88
N ILE A 11 5.73 -10.92 9.18
CA ILE A 11 4.38 -10.90 9.74
C ILE A 11 3.69 -12.24 9.52
N VAL A 12 2.74 -12.57 10.39
CA VAL A 12 1.93 -13.79 10.26
C VAL A 12 0.78 -13.50 9.29
N GLN A 13 0.95 -13.91 8.03
CA GLN A 13 0.04 -13.59 6.91
C GLN A 13 -1.42 -13.96 7.19
N ASP A 14 -1.66 -15.16 7.72
CA ASP A 14 -3.01 -15.68 7.97
C ASP A 14 -3.54 -15.34 9.37
N TRP A 15 -2.86 -14.48 10.13
CA TRP A 15 -3.28 -14.18 11.52
C TRP A 15 -4.69 -13.61 11.57
N LEU A 16 -5.10 -12.80 10.60
CA LEU A 16 -6.45 -12.23 10.53
C LEU A 16 -7.56 -13.27 10.35
N HIS A 17 -7.22 -14.49 9.89
CA HIS A 17 -8.16 -15.61 9.79
C HIS A 17 -8.25 -16.44 11.08
N THR A 18 -7.39 -16.18 12.08
CA THR A 18 -7.49 -16.80 13.40
C THR A 18 -8.65 -16.20 14.21
N PRO A 19 -9.17 -16.86 15.25
CA PRO A 19 -10.21 -16.29 16.11
C PRO A 19 -9.81 -14.94 16.72
N GLU A 20 -8.57 -14.85 17.20
CA GLU A 20 -7.99 -13.62 17.75
C GLU A 20 -7.93 -12.49 16.72
N GLY A 21 -7.37 -12.78 15.53
CA GLY A 21 -7.26 -11.79 14.47
C GLY A 21 -8.63 -11.36 13.93
N THR A 22 -9.59 -12.29 13.85
CA THR A 22 -10.96 -12.02 13.41
C THR A 22 -11.68 -11.05 14.36
N ASP A 23 -11.51 -11.21 15.68
CA ASP A 23 -12.11 -10.30 16.65
C ASP A 23 -11.56 -8.87 16.53
N VAL A 24 -10.27 -8.72 16.25
CA VAL A 24 -9.67 -7.41 15.96
C VAL A 24 -10.17 -6.86 14.62
N LEU A 25 -10.19 -7.69 13.58
CA LEU A 25 -10.63 -7.32 12.23
C LEU A 25 -12.07 -6.80 12.20
N ARG A 26 -12.96 -7.39 13.02
CA ARG A 26 -14.35 -6.91 13.21
C ARG A 26 -14.44 -5.47 13.70
N THR A 27 -13.44 -4.97 14.42
CA THR A 27 -13.44 -3.58 14.91
C THR A 27 -13.05 -2.55 13.85
N ILE A 28 -12.34 -3.00 12.80
CA ILE A 28 -11.90 -2.16 11.68
C ILE A 28 -12.71 -2.36 10.41
N THR A 29 -13.80 -3.14 10.50
CA THR A 29 -14.69 -3.45 9.39
C THR A 29 -16.13 -3.01 9.70
N VAL A 30 -16.96 -2.96 8.65
CA VAL A 30 -18.39 -2.67 8.67
C VAL A 30 -19.14 -3.74 7.87
N ASN A 31 -20.47 -3.71 7.86
CA ASN A 31 -21.32 -4.64 7.11
C ASN A 31 -21.00 -6.12 7.40
N ASN A 32 -20.98 -6.49 8.69
CA ASN A 32 -20.64 -7.84 9.15
C ASN A 32 -19.26 -8.35 8.71
N GLY A 33 -18.29 -7.44 8.53
CA GLY A 33 -16.92 -7.80 8.17
C GLY A 33 -16.64 -7.82 6.68
N SER A 34 -17.60 -7.43 5.83
CA SER A 34 -17.41 -7.46 4.38
C SER A 34 -16.59 -6.29 3.84
N ARG A 35 -16.52 -5.16 4.57
CA ARG A 35 -15.88 -3.93 4.10
C ARG A 35 -15.06 -3.26 5.18
N LEU A 36 -13.94 -2.63 4.81
CA LEU A 36 -13.17 -1.82 5.74
C LEU A 36 -13.91 -0.55 6.16
N ARG A 37 -13.77 -0.20 7.44
CA ARG A 37 -14.24 1.08 7.96
C ARG A 37 -13.34 2.20 7.42
N SER A 38 -13.94 3.25 6.89
CA SER A 38 -13.23 4.48 6.57
C SER A 38 -13.00 5.31 7.84
N TYR A 39 -11.82 5.91 7.95
CA TYR A 39 -11.45 6.76 9.08
C TYR A 39 -11.20 8.22 8.65
N GLY A 40 -11.65 9.14 9.49
CA GLY A 40 -11.24 10.54 9.48
C GLY A 40 -9.82 10.74 10.02
N LEU A 41 -9.27 11.95 9.84
CA LEU A 41 -7.86 12.24 10.19
C LEU A 41 -7.56 12.09 11.70
N LEU A 42 -8.57 12.34 12.54
CA LEU A 42 -8.48 12.28 14.00
C LEU A 42 -9.13 11.01 14.58
N GLU A 43 -9.71 10.17 13.74
CA GLU A 43 -10.39 8.96 14.18
C GLU A 43 -9.39 7.82 14.37
N ARG A 44 -9.72 6.91 15.30
CA ARG A 44 -8.97 5.69 15.59
C ARG A 44 -9.95 4.54 15.81
N PRO A 45 -9.62 3.29 15.45
CA PRO A 45 -10.43 2.13 15.81
C PRO A 45 -10.53 1.93 17.32
N ASN A 46 -11.74 1.61 17.77
CA ASN A 46 -11.99 1.13 19.14
C ASN A 46 -11.69 -0.37 19.18
N LEU A 47 -10.51 -0.73 19.68
CA LEU A 47 -10.06 -2.12 19.78
C LEU A 47 -10.86 -2.91 20.82
N PRO A 48 -10.92 -4.26 20.71
CA PRO A 48 -11.60 -5.09 21.70
C PRO A 48 -11.02 -4.90 23.12
N PRO A 49 -11.83 -4.99 24.19
CA PRO A 49 -11.34 -4.93 25.57
C PRO A 49 -10.24 -5.98 25.81
N GLY A 50 -9.12 -5.58 26.41
CA GLY A 50 -7.97 -6.45 26.66
C GLY A 50 -7.06 -6.69 25.44
N CYS A 51 -7.43 -6.20 24.25
CA CYS A 51 -6.55 -6.19 23.08
C CYS A 51 -5.70 -4.91 23.07
N LEU A 52 -4.47 -5.02 23.56
CA LEU A 52 -3.47 -3.95 23.47
C LEU A 52 -2.63 -4.17 22.21
N LEU A 53 -2.74 -3.24 21.26
CA LEU A 53 -1.90 -3.14 20.08
C LEU A 53 -1.04 -1.89 20.20
N GLU A 54 0.26 -2.03 19.96
CA GLU A 54 1.13 -0.85 19.85
C GLU A 54 0.92 -0.17 18.51
N ASP A 55 0.90 1.15 18.51
CA ASP A 55 0.75 1.95 17.28
C ASP A 55 2.11 2.18 16.63
N VAL A 56 2.22 1.83 15.36
CA VAL A 56 3.36 2.20 14.52
C VAL A 56 2.85 3.02 13.35
N HIS A 57 3.51 4.15 13.08
CA HIS A 57 3.03 5.14 12.13
C HIS A 57 3.88 5.14 10.87
N TYR A 58 3.21 5.13 9.71
CA TYR A 58 3.87 5.15 8.43
C TYR A 58 3.19 6.16 7.49
N LYS A 59 4.02 6.96 6.83
CA LYS A 59 3.65 7.91 5.79
C LYS A 59 4.09 7.39 4.43
N MET A 60 3.13 7.11 3.56
CA MET A 60 3.38 6.65 2.21
C MET A 60 2.93 7.68 1.19
N ILE A 61 3.71 7.87 0.13
CA ILE A 61 3.28 8.64 -1.04
C ILE A 61 2.87 7.71 -2.17
N VAL A 62 1.85 8.11 -2.94
CA VAL A 62 1.36 7.35 -4.09
C VAL A 62 1.70 8.13 -5.37
N VAL A 63 2.43 7.47 -6.27
CA VAL A 63 2.98 8.08 -7.49
C VAL A 63 2.68 7.22 -8.72
N GLY A 64 2.57 7.83 -9.88
CA GLY A 64 2.17 7.18 -11.13
C GLY A 64 1.51 8.18 -12.07
N LYS A 65 1.33 7.79 -13.34
CA LYS A 65 0.68 8.63 -14.36
C LYS A 65 -0.74 9.03 -13.98
N CYS A 66 -1.28 10.04 -14.65
CA CYS A 66 -2.68 10.40 -14.56
C CYS A 66 -3.55 9.22 -15.02
N SER A 67 -4.74 9.11 -14.45
CA SER A 67 -5.73 8.08 -14.80
C SER A 67 -5.31 6.60 -14.62
N VAL A 68 -4.15 6.31 -14.01
CA VAL A 68 -3.75 4.93 -13.64
C VAL A 68 -4.51 4.38 -12.42
N GLY A 69 -5.38 5.18 -11.77
CA GLY A 69 -6.19 4.71 -10.65
C GLY A 69 -5.56 4.87 -9.26
N LYS A 70 -4.74 5.90 -9.04
CA LYS A 70 -4.16 6.22 -7.72
C LYS A 70 -5.21 6.46 -6.64
N THR A 71 -6.09 7.41 -6.87
CA THR A 71 -7.20 7.75 -5.97
C THR A 71 -8.14 6.57 -5.74
N SER A 72 -8.46 5.82 -6.80
CA SER A 72 -9.28 4.61 -6.71
C SER A 72 -8.63 3.51 -5.85
N THR A 73 -7.32 3.30 -6.00
CA THR A 73 -6.56 2.33 -5.18
C THR A 73 -6.57 2.75 -3.71
N ILE A 74 -6.28 4.03 -3.41
CA ILE A 74 -6.30 4.52 -2.03
C ILE A 74 -7.71 4.42 -1.44
N ALA A 75 -8.74 4.76 -2.21
CA ALA A 75 -10.13 4.61 -1.77
C ALA A 75 -10.44 3.16 -1.40
N HIS A 76 -10.03 2.21 -2.25
CA HIS A 76 -10.20 0.78 -2.03
C HIS A 76 -9.48 0.30 -0.75
N LEU A 77 -8.19 0.60 -0.61
CA LEU A 77 -7.39 0.23 0.57
C LEU A 77 -7.90 0.88 1.88
N CYS A 78 -8.53 2.06 1.80
CA CYS A 78 -9.08 2.77 2.96
C CYS A 78 -10.57 2.48 3.21
N GLY A 79 -11.18 1.52 2.51
CA GLY A 79 -12.61 1.19 2.66
C GLY A 79 -13.57 2.30 2.22
N ARG A 80 -13.10 3.27 1.43
CA ARG A 80 -13.91 4.38 0.89
C ARG A 80 -14.58 3.97 -0.43
N PRO A 81 -15.68 4.63 -0.83
CA PRO A 81 -16.27 4.40 -2.14
C PRO A 81 -15.25 4.69 -3.25
N ILE A 82 -15.13 3.76 -4.20
CA ILE A 82 -14.26 3.94 -5.37
C ILE A 82 -14.97 4.93 -6.32
N PRO A 83 -14.32 6.03 -6.74
CA PRO A 83 -14.94 7.00 -7.64
C PRO A 83 -15.26 6.39 -9.02
N ASP A 84 -16.50 6.61 -9.49
CA ASP A 84 -16.96 6.21 -10.84
C ASP A 84 -16.39 7.10 -11.96
N ILE A 85 -16.12 8.37 -11.64
CA ILE A 85 -15.67 9.37 -12.61
C ILE A 85 -14.23 9.74 -12.30
N HIS A 86 -13.37 9.67 -13.31
CA HIS A 86 -12.02 10.17 -13.19
C HIS A 86 -12.01 11.70 -13.11
N SER A 87 -11.42 12.22 -12.05
CA SER A 87 -11.03 13.62 -11.92
C SER A 87 -9.58 13.67 -11.45
N GLU A 88 -8.78 14.56 -12.01
CA GLU A 88 -7.40 14.71 -11.56
C GLU A 88 -7.36 15.29 -10.15
N THR A 89 -6.58 14.66 -9.27
CA THR A 89 -6.44 15.08 -7.87
C THR A 89 -5.75 16.45 -7.80
N ALA A 90 -6.51 17.47 -7.40
CA ALA A 90 -5.97 18.79 -7.11
C ALA A 90 -5.12 18.76 -5.83
N GLY A 91 -3.86 19.17 -5.92
CA GLY A 91 -2.94 19.23 -4.78
C GLY A 91 -2.54 17.85 -4.22
N ILE A 92 -2.53 17.74 -2.88
CA ILE A 92 -2.21 16.52 -2.13
C ILE A 92 -3.41 16.18 -1.23
N GLN A 93 -3.94 14.97 -1.36
CA GLN A 93 -4.98 14.47 -0.46
C GLN A 93 -4.39 13.43 0.50
N THR A 94 -4.78 13.50 1.77
CA THR A 94 -4.29 12.58 2.80
C THR A 94 -5.40 11.62 3.23
N ASN A 95 -5.13 10.33 3.16
CA ASN A 95 -6.04 9.27 3.60
C ASN A 95 -5.38 8.44 4.68
N LYS A 96 -6.10 8.17 5.78
CA LYS A 96 -5.64 7.31 6.86
C LYS A 96 -6.33 5.95 6.81
N MET A 97 -5.59 4.92 7.20
CA MET A 97 -6.15 3.62 7.51
C MET A 97 -5.41 2.99 8.70
N TYR A 98 -6.04 1.99 9.31
CA TYR A 98 -5.50 1.21 10.42
C TYR A 98 -5.50 -0.28 10.03
N TRP A 99 -4.35 -0.94 10.12
CA TRP A 99 -4.19 -2.34 9.74
C TRP A 99 -3.47 -3.11 10.84
N PRO A 100 -4.15 -4.05 11.52
CA PRO A 100 -3.55 -4.84 12.58
C PRO A 100 -2.72 -5.98 11.96
N VAL A 101 -1.52 -6.18 12.48
CA VAL A 101 -0.65 -7.29 12.08
C VAL A 101 -0.06 -7.98 13.31
N LYS A 102 0.32 -9.24 13.15
CA LYS A 102 1.12 -9.97 14.13
C LYS A 102 2.54 -10.15 13.59
N ILE A 103 3.52 -9.62 14.31
CA ILE A 103 4.95 -9.74 14.00
C ILE A 103 5.42 -11.13 14.40
N THR A 104 5.99 -11.87 13.44
CA THR A 104 6.34 -13.29 13.57
C THR A 104 7.37 -13.51 14.69
N HIS A 105 8.53 -12.85 14.60
CA HIS A 105 9.66 -13.08 15.50
C HIS A 105 9.46 -12.52 16.92
N LEU A 106 8.60 -11.51 17.08
CA LEU A 106 8.29 -10.92 18.40
C LEU A 106 7.07 -11.55 19.06
N ASN A 107 6.30 -12.37 18.32
CA ASN A 107 4.97 -12.83 18.72
C ASN A 107 4.09 -11.68 19.25
N LYS A 108 4.21 -10.50 18.63
CA LYS A 108 3.62 -9.24 19.10
C LYS A 108 2.63 -8.72 18.08
N ARG A 109 1.54 -8.13 18.55
CA ARG A 109 0.51 -7.55 17.69
C ARG A 109 0.69 -6.03 17.65
N VAL A 110 0.60 -5.47 16.46
CA VAL A 110 0.86 -4.06 16.17
C VAL A 110 -0.29 -3.52 15.34
N LEU A 111 -0.72 -2.30 15.62
CA LEU A 111 -1.64 -1.55 14.78
C LEU A 111 -0.83 -0.61 13.89
N MET A 112 -0.75 -0.95 12.60
CA MET A 112 -0.07 -0.10 11.61
C MET A 112 -1.01 1.04 11.23
N ASN A 113 -0.58 2.28 11.45
CA ASN A 113 -1.28 3.50 11.05
C ASN A 113 -0.66 4.03 9.76
N LEU A 114 -1.30 3.74 8.62
CA LEU A 114 -0.82 4.16 7.30
C LEU A 114 -1.51 5.46 6.91
N THR A 115 -0.71 6.44 6.54
CA THR A 115 -1.14 7.70 5.96
C THR A 115 -0.70 7.74 4.50
N PHE A 116 -1.65 7.64 3.57
CA PHE A 116 -1.42 7.74 2.14
C PHE A 116 -1.57 9.17 1.65
N TRP A 117 -0.54 9.67 0.98
CA TRP A 117 -0.54 10.94 0.27
C TRP A 117 -0.83 10.67 -1.21
N ASP A 118 -2.07 10.95 -1.62
CA ASP A 118 -2.48 10.96 -3.02
C ASP A 118 -2.05 12.27 -3.68
N THR A 119 -1.32 12.18 -4.78
CA THR A 119 -0.84 13.34 -5.52
C THR A 119 -1.28 13.23 -6.98
N GLY A 120 -1.86 14.30 -7.53
CA GLY A 120 -2.11 14.38 -8.98
C GLY A 120 -0.80 14.35 -9.78
N GLU A 121 -0.84 13.94 -11.05
CA GLU A 121 0.37 13.89 -11.89
C GLU A 121 0.88 15.30 -12.21
N ILE A 122 -0.02 16.23 -12.56
CA ILE A 122 0.31 17.63 -12.86
C ILE A 122 0.87 18.32 -11.61
N SER A 123 0.28 18.03 -10.46
CA SER A 123 0.80 18.39 -9.14
C SER A 123 2.23 17.89 -8.97
N GLY A 124 2.47 16.58 -9.17
CA GLY A 124 3.80 15.98 -9.06
C GLY A 124 4.88 16.57 -9.98
N LYS A 125 4.53 17.03 -11.18
CA LYS A 125 5.45 17.74 -12.09
C LYS A 125 5.70 19.21 -11.69
N LYS A 126 4.69 19.90 -11.15
CA LYS A 126 4.83 21.28 -10.64
C LYS A 126 5.56 21.36 -9.30
N PHE A 127 5.70 20.23 -8.61
CA PHE A 127 6.31 20.13 -7.28
C PHE A 127 7.81 19.86 -7.27
N ASP A 128 8.58 20.01 -8.35
CA ASP A 128 10.04 19.74 -8.28
C ASP A 128 10.75 20.51 -7.15
N HIS A 129 10.31 21.73 -6.83
CA HIS A 129 10.84 22.53 -5.73
C HIS A 129 10.27 22.14 -4.34
N ILE A 130 9.11 21.46 -4.28
CA ILE A 130 8.45 21.01 -3.03
C ILE A 130 8.71 19.52 -2.77
N LEU A 131 9.14 18.76 -3.79
CA LEU A 131 9.41 17.34 -3.73
C LEU A 131 10.34 16.94 -2.57
N PRO A 132 11.42 17.70 -2.25
CA PRO A 132 12.23 17.42 -1.07
C PRO A 132 11.40 17.45 0.24
N ALA A 133 10.50 18.42 0.39
CA ALA A 133 9.60 18.50 1.54
C ALA A 133 8.54 17.39 1.55
N CYS A 134 8.07 16.96 0.37
CA CYS A 134 7.18 15.82 0.26
C CYS A 134 7.87 14.49 0.62
N LYS A 135 9.16 14.36 0.27
CA LYS A 135 10.00 13.20 0.61
C LYS A 135 10.39 13.15 2.08
N ALA A 136 10.39 14.29 2.77
CA ALA A 136 10.74 14.36 4.18
C ALA A 136 9.78 13.50 5.04
N GLY A 137 10.38 12.63 5.85
CA GLY A 137 9.67 11.72 6.74
C GLY A 137 8.82 10.67 6.01
N LEU A 138 9.07 10.40 4.73
CA LEU A 138 8.43 9.27 4.06
C LEU A 138 8.96 7.96 4.62
N ASP A 139 8.03 7.02 4.71
CA ASP A 139 8.26 5.68 5.20
C ASP A 139 8.27 4.66 4.07
N GLY A 140 7.53 4.95 2.99
CA GLY A 140 7.52 4.17 1.77
C GLY A 140 6.86 4.90 0.60
N ILE A 141 6.90 4.28 -0.57
CA ILE A 141 6.36 4.79 -1.83
C ILE A 141 5.57 3.67 -2.50
N LEU A 142 4.34 3.98 -2.92
CA LEU A 142 3.54 3.14 -3.81
C LEU A 142 3.66 3.66 -5.25
N TYR A 143 4.21 2.86 -6.14
CA TYR A 143 4.30 3.16 -7.56
C TYR A 143 3.17 2.47 -8.32
N LEU A 144 2.33 3.24 -9.00
CA LEU A 144 1.17 2.72 -9.69
C LEU A 144 1.31 2.80 -11.20
N PHE A 145 0.92 1.71 -11.85
CA PHE A 145 0.71 1.62 -13.29
C PHE A 145 -0.63 0.95 -13.57
N SER A 146 -1.09 1.00 -14.81
CA SER A 146 -2.33 0.36 -15.26
C SER A 146 -2.01 -0.78 -16.22
N PHE A 147 -2.62 -1.95 -16.03
CA PHE A 147 -2.41 -3.10 -16.92
C PHE A 147 -2.83 -2.83 -18.37
N ILE A 148 -3.72 -1.86 -18.61
CA ILE A 148 -4.18 -1.44 -19.94
C ILE A 148 -3.47 -0.18 -20.46
N ASP A 149 -2.35 0.21 -19.84
CA ASP A 149 -1.55 1.37 -20.26
C ASP A 149 -0.06 1.04 -20.17
N LYS A 150 0.51 0.59 -21.29
CA LYS A 150 1.93 0.23 -21.41
C LYS A 150 2.85 1.38 -21.03
N SER A 151 2.48 2.60 -21.41
CA SER A 151 3.30 3.77 -21.15
C SER A 151 3.42 4.07 -19.65
N SER A 152 2.41 3.73 -18.85
CA SER A 152 2.49 3.82 -17.38
C SER A 152 3.45 2.81 -16.76
N TRP A 153 3.58 1.63 -17.37
CA TRP A 153 4.53 0.59 -16.95
C TRP A 153 5.97 1.00 -17.28
N GLU A 154 6.20 1.50 -18.49
CA GLU A 154 7.52 1.96 -18.95
C GLU A 154 8.04 3.17 -18.16
N GLU A 155 7.17 3.94 -17.51
CA GLU A 155 7.54 5.07 -16.66
C GLU A 155 8.06 4.67 -15.26
N LEU A 156 7.76 3.44 -14.78
CA LEU A 156 8.13 3.01 -13.42
C LEU A 156 9.63 3.17 -13.10
N PRO A 157 10.59 2.76 -13.96
CA PRO A 157 12.01 3.02 -13.74
C PRO A 157 12.35 4.50 -13.51
N HIS A 158 11.72 5.39 -14.27
CA HIS A 158 11.93 6.83 -14.16
C HIS A 158 11.34 7.38 -12.85
N LEU A 159 10.16 6.91 -12.44
CA LEU A 159 9.57 7.27 -11.14
C LEU A 159 10.44 6.79 -9.98
N ILE A 160 10.94 5.56 -10.02
CA ILE A 160 11.82 5.04 -8.98
C ILE A 160 13.09 5.89 -8.88
N ALA A 161 13.76 6.14 -10.00
CA ALA A 161 14.97 6.97 -10.02
C ALA A 161 14.72 8.43 -9.55
N ARG A 162 13.53 8.97 -9.79
CA ARG A 162 13.16 10.33 -9.36
C ARG A 162 12.84 10.40 -7.87
N PHE A 163 12.14 9.40 -7.33
CA PHE A 163 11.66 9.44 -5.95
C PHE A 163 12.63 8.83 -4.95
N THR A 164 13.59 8.03 -5.40
CA THR A 164 14.53 7.31 -4.53
C THR A 164 15.99 7.62 -4.85
N ASP A 165 16.83 7.63 -3.82
CA ASP A 165 18.28 7.86 -3.90
C ASP A 165 19.04 6.60 -3.48
N PRO A 166 20.24 6.31 -4.02
CA PRO A 166 21.02 5.15 -3.60
C PRO A 166 21.23 5.12 -2.07
N GLY A 167 20.78 4.03 -1.43
CA GLY A 167 20.89 3.83 0.02
C GLY A 167 19.70 4.32 0.83
N ASP A 168 18.66 4.86 0.20
CA ASP A 168 17.44 5.21 0.89
C ASP A 168 16.70 3.98 1.44
N LYS A 169 16.27 4.09 2.69
CA LYS A 169 15.57 3.03 3.41
C LYS A 169 14.06 3.24 3.29
N LEU A 170 13.55 3.45 2.09
CA LEU A 170 12.11 3.58 1.85
C LEU A 170 11.55 2.21 1.47
N ALA A 171 10.40 1.84 2.02
CA ALA A 171 9.65 0.69 1.50
C ALA A 171 9.16 1.02 0.08
N LYS A 172 9.45 0.16 -0.89
CA LYS A 172 9.07 0.36 -2.29
C LYS A 172 8.12 -0.76 -2.67
N ILE A 173 6.94 -0.42 -3.20
CA ILE A 173 5.95 -1.38 -3.66
C ILE A 173 5.38 -0.87 -4.98
N VAL A 174 5.19 -1.76 -5.95
CA VAL A 174 4.48 -1.45 -7.21
C VAL A 174 3.08 -2.05 -7.15
N ILE A 175 2.08 -1.32 -7.63
CA ILE A 175 0.70 -1.78 -7.74
C ILE A 175 0.23 -1.60 -9.20
N GLY A 176 -0.13 -2.70 -9.85
CA GLY A 176 -0.77 -2.73 -11.16
C GLY A 176 -2.29 -2.70 -11.01
N THR A 177 -2.92 -1.66 -11.55
CA THR A 177 -4.37 -1.46 -11.48
C THR A 177 -5.08 -1.97 -12.73
N LYS A 178 -6.43 -2.03 -12.66
CA LYS A 178 -7.31 -2.50 -13.75
C LYS A 178 -6.98 -3.94 -14.16
N PHE A 179 -6.58 -4.76 -13.20
CA PHE A 179 -6.20 -6.15 -13.41
C PHE A 179 -7.38 -7.02 -13.87
N ASP A 180 -8.61 -6.58 -13.60
CA ASP A 180 -9.87 -7.13 -14.10
C ASP A 180 -9.98 -7.08 -15.64
N GLN A 181 -9.28 -6.17 -16.32
CA GLN A 181 -9.34 -5.99 -17.76
C GLN A 181 -8.30 -6.83 -18.51
N TYR A 182 -8.25 -8.14 -18.21
CA TYR A 182 -7.25 -9.07 -18.73
C TYR A 182 -7.15 -9.09 -20.27
N ALA A 183 -8.27 -8.95 -20.97
CA ALA A 183 -8.31 -8.93 -22.43
C ALA A 183 -7.62 -7.71 -23.07
N HIS A 184 -7.44 -6.64 -22.29
CA HIS A 184 -6.79 -5.41 -22.71
C HIS A 184 -5.40 -5.23 -22.06
N SER A 185 -4.87 -6.29 -21.44
CA SER A 185 -3.60 -6.19 -20.74
C SER A 185 -2.43 -6.01 -21.72
N GLU A 186 -1.65 -4.94 -21.53
CA GLU A 186 -0.47 -4.59 -22.33
C GLU A 186 0.85 -4.95 -21.61
N VAL A 187 0.77 -5.50 -20.40
CA VAL A 187 1.92 -5.86 -19.55
C VAL A 187 1.89 -7.36 -19.24
N SER A 188 2.93 -8.06 -19.68
CA SER A 188 3.02 -9.53 -19.55
C SER A 188 3.55 -9.98 -18.20
N GLN A 189 3.23 -11.22 -17.78
CA GLN A 189 3.79 -11.82 -16.56
C GLN A 189 5.33 -11.91 -16.60
N ARG A 190 5.93 -12.07 -17.79
CA ARG A 190 7.39 -12.08 -17.95
C ARG A 190 8.00 -10.73 -17.58
N GLU A 191 7.35 -9.63 -17.95
CA GLU A 191 7.79 -8.28 -17.61
C GLU A 191 7.69 -8.03 -16.12
N LEU A 192 6.58 -8.45 -15.48
CA LEU A 192 6.43 -8.34 -14.02
C LEU A 192 7.57 -9.05 -13.29
N ARG A 193 7.82 -10.33 -13.62
CA ARG A 193 8.89 -11.13 -13.00
C ARG A 193 10.28 -10.52 -13.23
N SER A 194 10.53 -10.03 -14.45
CA SER A 194 11.80 -9.40 -14.80
C SER A 194 12.01 -8.11 -14.00
N PHE A 195 10.93 -7.34 -13.79
CA PHE A 195 10.95 -6.14 -12.97
C PHE A 195 11.20 -6.46 -11.50
N GLU A 196 10.45 -7.39 -10.91
CA GLU A 196 10.62 -7.80 -9.51
C GLU A 196 12.04 -8.29 -9.22
N SER A 197 12.59 -9.11 -10.12
CA SER A 197 13.98 -9.58 -10.01
C SER A 197 15.00 -8.45 -10.13
N ARG A 198 14.76 -7.47 -11.00
CA ARG A 198 15.70 -6.36 -11.25
C ARG A 198 15.68 -5.33 -10.13
N TRP A 199 14.50 -4.97 -9.64
CA TRP A 199 14.29 -3.89 -8.68
C TRP A 199 14.12 -4.37 -7.24
N GLN A 200 14.03 -5.68 -7.01
CA GLN A 200 13.78 -6.28 -5.69
C GLN A 200 12.59 -5.61 -4.98
N THR A 201 11.52 -5.39 -5.76
CA THR A 201 10.33 -4.64 -5.37
C THR A 201 9.11 -5.45 -5.80
N PRO A 202 8.16 -5.76 -4.90
CA PRO A 202 6.99 -6.57 -5.22
C PRO A 202 6.05 -5.82 -6.18
N VAL A 203 5.39 -6.57 -7.07
CA VAL A 203 4.31 -6.07 -7.92
C VAL A 203 2.99 -6.69 -7.52
N LEU A 204 2.18 -5.90 -6.80
CA LEU A 204 0.82 -6.24 -6.40
C LEU A 204 -0.17 -5.93 -7.53
N LYS A 205 -1.29 -6.64 -7.53
CA LYS A 205 -2.33 -6.52 -8.57
C LYS A 205 -3.64 -6.15 -7.90
N ILE A 206 -4.34 -5.15 -8.43
CA ILE A 206 -5.61 -4.71 -7.87
C ILE A 206 -6.63 -4.39 -8.97
N SER A 207 -7.88 -4.73 -8.67
CA SER A 207 -9.05 -4.37 -9.47
C SER A 207 -9.89 -3.39 -8.67
N ASN A 208 -9.96 -2.13 -9.15
CA ASN A 208 -10.69 -1.06 -8.47
C ASN A 208 -12.03 -0.86 -9.16
N VAL A 209 -12.94 -1.81 -8.99
CA VAL A 209 -14.25 -1.79 -9.65
C VAL A 209 -15.24 -0.98 -8.80
N PRO A 210 -15.80 0.13 -9.33
CA PRO A 210 -16.81 0.88 -8.62
C PRO A 210 -18.11 0.07 -8.45
N ASN A 211 -18.84 0.31 -7.35
CA ASN A 211 -20.20 -0.20 -7.10
C ASN A 211 -20.40 -1.72 -7.24
N SER A 212 -19.35 -2.53 -7.26
CA SER A 212 -19.53 -3.97 -7.04
C SER A 212 -19.88 -4.19 -5.57
N ASP A 213 -20.93 -4.97 -5.30
CA ASP A 213 -21.21 -5.50 -3.95
C ASP A 213 -19.98 -6.23 -3.38
N ASP A 214 -19.11 -6.72 -4.27
CA ASP A 214 -17.80 -7.35 -4.02
C ASP A 214 -16.59 -6.38 -4.06
N GLY A 215 -16.76 -5.10 -4.40
CA GLY A 215 -15.67 -4.12 -4.67
C GLY A 215 -14.87 -3.66 -3.46
N ASN A 216 -15.08 -4.33 -2.34
CA ASN A 216 -14.35 -4.15 -1.10
C ASN A 216 -14.15 -5.49 -0.40
N ASN A 217 -14.12 -6.60 -1.17
CA ASN A 217 -13.91 -7.93 -0.63
C ASN A 217 -12.61 -7.93 0.16
N LEU A 218 -12.75 -8.02 1.47
CA LEU A 218 -11.65 -7.95 2.40
C LEU A 218 -10.56 -8.99 2.10
N ASN A 219 -10.94 -10.12 1.50
CA ASN A 219 -10.00 -11.17 1.09
C ASN A 219 -9.03 -10.72 -0.01
N ASP A 220 -9.42 -9.76 -0.86
CA ASP A 220 -8.54 -9.21 -1.89
C ASP A 220 -7.59 -8.16 -1.29
N ILE A 221 -8.04 -7.46 -0.24
CA ILE A 221 -7.29 -6.39 0.42
C ILE A 221 -6.29 -6.92 1.43
N ILE A 222 -6.62 -7.98 2.17
CA ILE A 222 -5.72 -8.59 3.17
C ILE A 222 -4.31 -8.85 2.62
N PRO A 223 -4.12 -9.60 1.50
CA PRO A 223 -2.78 -9.90 1.01
C PRO A 223 -2.02 -8.64 0.57
N ILE A 224 -2.74 -7.65 0.00
CA ILE A 224 -2.13 -6.37 -0.42
C ILE A 224 -1.65 -5.59 0.81
N MET A 225 -2.50 -5.44 1.82
CA MET A 225 -2.19 -4.71 3.04
C MET A 225 -1.11 -5.38 3.87
N ASN A 226 -1.13 -6.71 3.97
CA ASN A 226 -0.08 -7.47 4.61
C ASN A 226 1.26 -7.26 3.91
N CYS A 227 1.31 -7.35 2.58
CA CYS A 227 2.55 -7.12 1.83
C CYS A 227 3.10 -5.70 2.05
N ILE A 228 2.23 -4.68 2.04
CA ILE A 228 2.63 -3.28 2.33
C ILE A 228 3.19 -3.17 3.76
N CYS A 229 2.49 -3.72 4.76
CA CYS A 229 2.91 -3.66 6.15
C CYS A 229 4.20 -4.43 6.42
N GLU A 230 4.40 -5.56 5.75
CA GLU A 230 5.62 -6.35 5.84
C GLU A 230 6.84 -5.59 5.31
N HIS A 231 6.73 -4.93 4.15
CA HIS A 231 7.82 -4.13 3.59
C HIS A 231 8.15 -2.91 4.45
N LEU A 232 7.13 -2.29 5.07
CA LEU A 232 7.33 -1.21 6.02
C LEU A 232 8.00 -1.67 7.31
N TRP A 233 7.61 -2.85 7.83
CA TRP A 233 8.25 -3.41 9.02
C TRP A 233 9.68 -3.85 8.75
N GLN A 234 9.94 -4.48 7.60
CA GLN A 234 11.28 -4.87 7.15
C GLN A 234 12.23 -3.66 7.15
N ARG A 235 11.75 -2.52 6.67
CA ARG A 235 12.49 -1.26 6.67
C ARG A 235 12.86 -0.80 8.07
N ASP A 236 11.99 -0.96 9.06
CA ASP A 236 12.25 -0.56 10.44
C ASP A 236 13.28 -1.45 11.12
N VAL A 237 13.18 -2.77 10.93
CA VAL A 237 14.21 -3.73 11.37
C VAL A 237 15.58 -3.33 10.82
N PHE A 238 15.67 -3.00 9.52
CA PHE A 238 16.93 -2.53 8.91
C PHE A 238 17.36 -1.11 9.31
N LYS A 239 16.45 -0.29 9.85
CA LYS A 239 16.82 1.00 10.43
C LYS A 239 17.51 0.80 11.79
N GLU A 240 17.06 -0.16 12.58
CA GLU A 240 17.57 -0.43 13.93
C GLU A 240 18.92 -1.16 13.93
N GLU A 241 19.14 -2.13 13.04
CA GLU A 241 20.40 -2.91 12.97
C GLU A 241 21.67 -2.10 12.61
N ARG A 242 21.51 -0.87 12.13
CA ARG A 242 22.62 0.01 11.71
C ARG A 242 22.84 1.22 12.62
N LYS A 243 22.20 1.25 13.80
CA LYS A 243 22.51 2.18 14.88
C LYS A 243 23.45 1.51 15.87
#